data_AF-A0A928YYQ7-F1
#
_entry.id   AF-A0A928YYQ7-F1
#
_cell.length_a   1.000
_cell.length_b   1.000
_cell.length_c   1.000
_cell.angle_alpha   90.00
_cell.angle_beta   90.00
_cell.angle_gamma   90.00
#
_symmetry.space_group_name_H-M   'P 1'
#
loop_
_entity.id
_entity.type
_entity.pdbx_description
1 polymer ?
#
loop_
_entity_poly.entity_id
_entity_poly.type
_entity_poly.pdbx_seq_one_letter_code
_entity_poly.pdbx_strand_id
1 'polypeptide(L)'
;MPKKSDRLQIPPLGEWYQDLLRIDAVINDRSEPSQASALLCAKLQEREARIRERVQYLANKRGIPFDEMWDSILTGTYAKLTPDEYAALKEEGTS
;
A
#
# COMPACT_ATOMS: atom_id res chain seq x y z
N MET A 1 -10.30 8.20 21.11
CA MET A 1 -9.64 9.05 20.09
C MET A 1 -8.28 8.44 19.79
N PRO A 2 -7.88 8.28 18.52
CA PRO A 2 -6.53 7.80 18.19
C PRO A 2 -5.49 8.70 18.86
N LYS A 3 -4.40 8.11 19.39
CA LYS A 3 -3.36 8.91 20.05
C LYS A 3 -2.69 9.80 19.01
N LYS A 4 -2.17 10.95 19.44
CA LYS A 4 -1.58 11.96 18.54
C LYS A 4 -0.46 11.39 17.63
N SER A 5 0.19 10.28 18.02
CA SER A 5 1.20 9.56 17.24
C SER A 5 0.67 8.58 16.19
N ASP A 6 -0.63 8.25 16.20
CA ASP A 6 -1.21 7.27 15.27
C ASP A 6 -1.65 7.90 13.94
N ARG A 7 -1.41 9.21 13.78
CA ARG A 7 -1.78 9.94 12.56
C ARG A 7 -0.77 9.61 11.46
N LEU A 8 -1.27 9.15 10.31
CA LEU A 8 -0.48 9.03 9.09
C LEU A 8 0.18 10.36 8.78
N GLN A 9 1.51 10.39 8.80
CA GLN A 9 2.31 11.53 8.37
C GLN A 9 2.75 11.29 6.93
N ILE A 10 2.39 12.21 6.04
CA ILE A 10 2.91 12.22 4.68
C ILE A 10 4.05 13.23 4.59
N PRO A 11 5.14 12.92 3.86
CA PRO A 11 6.13 13.93 3.51
C PRO A 11 5.49 15.12 2.79
N PRO A 12 6.11 16.31 2.83
CA PRO A 12 5.60 17.48 2.11
C PRO A 12 5.36 17.18 0.64
N LEU A 13 4.13 17.45 0.18
CA LEU A 13 3.78 17.46 -1.23
C LEU A 13 4.38 18.76 -1.77
N GLY A 14 5.37 18.69 -2.66
CA GLY A 14 6.07 19.90 -3.15
C GLY A 14 5.10 21.01 -3.59
N GLU A 15 5.57 22.26 -3.60
CA GLU A 15 4.78 23.51 -3.71
C GLU A 15 3.52 23.38 -4.57
N TRP A 16 3.66 22.97 -5.84
CA TRP A 16 2.56 22.77 -6.78
C TRP A 16 1.41 21.89 -6.24
N TYR A 17 1.73 20.74 -5.66
CA TYR A 17 0.70 19.83 -5.12
C TYR A 17 0.10 20.32 -3.82
N GLN A 18 0.86 21.09 -3.05
CA GLN A 18 0.38 21.71 -1.81
C GLN A 18 -0.67 22.78 -2.12
N ASP A 19 -0.41 23.62 -3.13
CA ASP A 19 -1.36 24.62 -3.61
C ASP A 19 -2.64 23.98 -4.15
N LEU A 20 -2.50 22.95 -4.99
CA LEU A 20 -3.66 22.22 -5.50
C LEU A 20 -4.50 21.60 -4.39
N LEU A 21 -3.88 20.96 -3.40
CA LEU A 21 -4.60 20.38 -2.26
C LEU A 21 -5.36 21.46 -1.48
N ARG A 22 -4.72 22.60 -1.22
CA ARG A 22 -5.34 23.71 -0.49
C ARG A 22 -6.52 24.30 -1.24
N ILE A 23 -6.37 24.55 -2.54
CA ILE A 23 -7.44 25.09 -3.39
C ILE A 23 -8.61 24.10 -3.44
N ASP A 24 -8.33 22.82 -3.68
CA ASP A 24 -9.35 21.77 -3.75
C ASP A 24 -10.08 21.58 -2.41
N ALA A 25 -9.37 21.68 -1.28
CA ALA A 25 -9.98 21.65 0.05
C ALA A 25 -10.94 22.82 0.27
N VAL A 26 -10.57 24.04 -0.15
CA VAL A 26 -11.43 25.23 -0.07
C VAL A 26 -12.68 25.08 -0.95
N ILE A 27 -12.52 24.62 -2.19
CA ILE A 27 -13.65 24.42 -3.13
C ILE A 27 -14.66 23.42 -2.58
N ASN A 28 -14.20 22.38 -1.89
CA ASN A 28 -15.04 21.32 -1.34
C ASN A 28 -15.48 21.55 0.12
N ASP A 29 -15.25 22.76 0.68
CA ASP A 29 -15.55 23.12 2.08
C ASP A 29 -15.02 22.10 3.11
N ARG A 30 -13.75 21.73 2.96
CA ARG A 30 -13.07 20.73 3.80
C ARG A 30 -11.76 21.28 4.34
N SER A 31 -11.31 20.74 5.48
CA SER A 31 -9.95 20.95 5.94
C SER A 31 -8.96 20.21 5.04
N GLU A 32 -7.75 20.76 4.85
CA GLU A 32 -6.70 20.13 4.04
C GLU A 32 -6.44 18.66 4.43
N PRO A 33 -6.35 18.27 5.72
CA PRO A 33 -6.17 16.86 6.09
C PRO A 33 -7.35 15.97 5.70
N SER A 34 -8.59 16.49 5.80
CA SER A 34 -9.79 15.74 5.41
C SER A 34 -9.83 15.52 3.90
N GLN A 35 -9.47 16.54 3.12
CA GLN A 35 -9.43 16.42 1.67
C GLN A 35 -8.30 15.50 1.22
N ALA A 36 -7.10 15.60 1.83
CA ALA A 36 -5.99 14.70 1.56
C ALA A 36 -6.38 13.23 1.85
N SER A 37 -7.07 12.97 2.97
CA SER A 37 -7.57 11.64 3.30
C SER A 37 -8.54 11.12 2.25
N ALA A 38 -9.50 11.95 1.81
CA ALA A 38 -10.48 11.56 0.79
C ALA A 38 -9.82 11.23 -0.55
N LEU A 39 -8.89 12.07 -1.00
CA LEU A 39 -8.12 11.87 -2.23
C LEU A 39 -7.26 10.59 -2.17
N LEU A 40 -6.60 10.35 -1.04
CA LEU A 40 -5.80 9.14 -0.84
C LEU A 40 -6.68 7.89 -0.87
N CYS A 41 -7.82 7.90 -0.18
CA CYS A 41 -8.78 6.79 -0.21
C CYS A 41 -9.27 6.50 -1.64
N ALA A 42 -9.68 7.54 -2.38
CA ALA A 42 -10.10 7.40 -3.77
C ALA A 42 -9.00 6.78 -4.64
N LYS A 43 -7.75 7.26 -4.49
CA LYS A 43 -6.63 6.72 -5.27
C LYS A 43 -6.26 5.29 -4.88
N LEU A 44 -6.40 4.91 -3.62
CA LEU A 44 -6.18 3.54 -3.18
C LEU A 44 -7.27 2.60 -3.71
N GLN A 45 -8.53 3.04 -3.73
CA GLN A 45 -9.63 2.30 -4.33
C GLN A 45 -9.39 2.06 -5.83
N GLU A 46 -8.99 3.09 -6.58
CA GLU A 46 -8.60 2.94 -8.00
C GLU A 46 -7.45 1.94 -8.20
N ARG A 47 -6.53 1.86 -7.24
CA ARG A 47 -5.35 0.98 -7.30
C ARG A 47 -5.61 -0.43 -6.77
N GLU A 48 -6.77 -0.68 -6.14
CA GLU A 48 -7.05 -1.91 -5.39
C GLU A 48 -6.84 -3.16 -6.24
N ALA A 49 -7.41 -3.21 -7.45
CA ALA A 49 -7.26 -4.35 -8.35
C ALA A 49 -5.79 -4.66 -8.66
N ARG A 50 -5.00 -3.61 -8.98
CA ARG A 50 -3.57 -3.76 -9.26
C ARG A 50 -2.76 -4.15 -8.03
N ILE A 51 -3.18 -3.71 -6.84
CA ILE A 51 -2.56 -4.13 -5.58
C ILE A 51 -2.81 -5.63 -5.38
N ARG A 52 -4.06 -6.09 -5.54
CA ARG A 52 -4.40 -7.52 -5.45
C ARG A 52 -3.62 -8.37 -6.45
N GLU A 53 -3.53 -7.96 -7.72
CA GLU A 53 -2.73 -8.67 -8.73
C GLU A 53 -1.26 -8.83 -8.31
N ARG A 54 -0.67 -7.79 -7.73
CA ARG A 54 0.72 -7.83 -7.24
C ARG A 54 0.87 -8.76 -6.03
N VAL A 55 -0.09 -8.78 -5.12
CA VAL A 55 -0.09 -9.71 -4.00
C VAL A 55 -0.25 -11.14 -4.50
N GLN A 56 -1.14 -11.39 -5.46
CA GLN A 56 -1.31 -12.70 -6.10
C GLN A 56 -0.01 -13.18 -6.75
N TYR A 57 0.69 -12.29 -7.46
CA TYR A 57 2.01 -12.60 -8.00
C TYR A 57 3.00 -13.03 -6.91
N LEU A 58 3.03 -12.33 -5.77
CA LEU A 58 3.91 -12.66 -4.64
C LEU A 58 3.55 -13.99 -3.96
N ALA A 59 2.25 -14.30 -3.88
CA ALA A 59 1.73 -15.56 -3.38
C ALA A 59 2.14 -16.73 -4.29
N ASN A 60 1.87 -16.61 -5.60
CA ASN A 60 2.26 -17.59 -6.61
C ASN A 60 3.77 -17.84 -6.60
N LYS A 61 4.57 -16.77 -6.44
CA LYS A 61 6.04 -16.87 -6.35
C LYS A 61 6.52 -17.76 -5.19
N ARG A 62 5.73 -17.86 -4.11
CA ARG A 62 6.07 -18.60 -2.89
C ARG A 62 5.26 -19.89 -2.71
N GLY A 63 4.37 -20.21 -3.64
CA GLY A 63 3.50 -21.39 -3.54
C GLY A 63 2.50 -21.33 -2.38
N ILE A 64 2.19 -20.15 -1.85
CA ILE A 64 1.23 -19.98 -0.75
C ILE A 64 -0.11 -19.39 -1.24
N PRO A 65 -1.21 -19.57 -0.48
CA PRO A 65 -2.49 -18.93 -0.77
C PRO A 65 -2.41 -17.39 -0.76
N PHE A 66 -3.31 -16.76 -1.53
CA PHE A 66 -3.42 -15.31 -1.58
C PHE A 66 -3.64 -14.70 -0.20
N ASP A 67 -4.59 -15.25 0.58
CA ASP A 67 -4.96 -14.72 1.90
C ASP A 67 -3.78 -14.80 2.88
N GLU A 68 -3.00 -15.88 2.83
CA GLU A 68 -1.79 -16.03 3.66
C GLU A 68 -0.74 -14.96 3.32
N MET A 69 -0.51 -14.71 2.03
CA MET A 69 0.38 -13.64 1.58
C MET A 69 -0.17 -12.26 2.00
N TRP A 70 -1.47 -12.03 1.82
CA TRP A 70 -2.12 -10.77 2.17
C TRP A 70 -1.98 -10.47 3.67
N ASP A 71 -2.27 -11.46 4.52
CA ASP A 71 -2.14 -11.35 5.96
C ASP A 71 -0.69 -11.12 6.38
N SER A 72 0.28 -11.81 5.77
CA SER A 72 1.71 -11.62 6.07
C SER A 72 2.19 -10.18 5.84
N ILE A 73 1.63 -9.50 4.83
CA ILE A 73 1.92 -8.10 4.52
C ILE A 73 1.31 -7.19 5.59
N LEU A 74 0.06 -7.46 5.99
CA LEU A 74 -0.64 -6.66 7.01
C LEU A 74 -0.03 -6.81 8.40
N THR A 75 0.45 -8.00 8.76
CA THR A 75 1.09 -8.28 10.05
C THR A 75 2.57 -7.91 10.08
N GLY A 76 3.14 -7.46 8.95
CA GLY A 76 4.54 -7.06 8.85
C GLY A 76 5.54 -8.22 8.89
N THR A 77 5.07 -9.46 8.70
CA THR A 77 5.92 -10.66 8.63
C THR A 77 6.44 -10.93 7.21
N TYR A 78 5.94 -10.19 6.21
CA TYR A 78 6.45 -10.21 4.84
C TYR A 78 7.93 -9.79 4.77
N ALA A 79 8.77 -10.69 4.26
CA ALA A 79 10.16 -10.42 3.89
C ALA A 79 10.39 -10.60 2.38
N LYS A 80 11.30 -9.79 1.84
CA LYS A 80 11.82 -10.03 0.48
C LYS A 80 12.61 -11.33 0.51
N LEU A 81 12.34 -12.21 -0.46
CA LEU A 81 13.19 -13.38 -0.70
C LEU A 81 14.60 -12.90 -1.06
N THR A 82 15.58 -13.49 -0.41
CA THR A 82 16.97 -13.46 -0.83
C THR A 82 17.13 -14.24 -2.15
N PRO A 83 18.24 -14.01 -2.89
CA PRO A 83 18.51 -14.78 -4.12
C PRO A 83 18.54 -16.30 -3.86
N ASP A 84 19.14 -16.73 -2.77
CA ASP A 84 19.29 -18.15 -2.41
C ASP A 84 17.93 -18.80 -2.10
N GLU A 85 17.07 -18.12 -1.32
CA GLU A 85 15.71 -18.60 -1.04
C GLU A 85 14.86 -18.68 -2.32
N TYR A 86 15.06 -17.75 -3.26
CA TYR A 86 14.36 -17.79 -4.54
C TYR A 86 14.82 -18.94 -5.42
N ALA A 87 16.11 -19.30 -5.39
CA ALA A 87 16.65 -20.45 -6.10
C ALA A 87 16.09 -21.75 -5.53
N ALA A 88 16.07 -21.91 -4.20
CA ALA A 88 15.52 -23.10 -3.54
C ALA A 88 14.04 -23.35 -3.90
N LEU A 89 13.21 -22.29 -3.89
CA LEU A 89 11.79 -22.38 -4.29
C LEU A 89 11.58 -22.83 -5.75
N LYS A 90 12.54 -22.56 -6.63
CA LYS A 90 12.49 -23.00 -8.03
C LYS A 90 12.88 -24.47 -8.19
N GLU A 91 13.80 -24.97 -7.38
CA GLU A 91 14.24 -26.36 -7.41
C GLU A 91 13.16 -27.31 -6.86
N GLU A 92 12.48 -26.94 -5.78
CA GLU A 92 11.41 -27.75 -5.15
C GLU A 92 10.13 -27.86 -6.02
N GLY A 93 9.87 -26.89 -6.89
CA GLY A 93 8.72 -26.90 -7.81
C GLY A 93 8.92 -27.76 -9.07
N THR A 94 10.03 -28.52 -9.18
CA THR A 94 10.39 -29.33 -10.36
C THR A 94 10.43 -30.84 -10.07
N SER A 95 9.87 -31.29 -8.95
CA SER A 95 9.72 -32.72 -8.60
C SER A 95 8.29 -33.21 -8.71
#